data_AF-A0AA91GGP3-F1
#
_entry.id   AF-A0AA91GGP3-F1
#
_cell.length_a   1.000
_cell.length_b   1.000
_cell.length_c   1.000
_cell.angle_alpha   90.00
_cell.angle_beta   90.00
_cell.angle_gamma   90.00
#
_symmetry.space_group_name_H-M   'P 1'
#
loop_
_entity.id
_entity.type
_entity.pdbx_description
1 polymer ?
#
loop_
_entity_poly.entity_id
_entity_poly.type
_entity_poly.pdbx_seq_one_letter_code
_entity_poly.pdbx_strand_id
1 'polypeptide(L)'
;MEENIFNEKLTVLNIDTKIANTTNNQIFLEKLKFVNVRNLSLKEINYSPINNLIVEDMKDVSNDYSEDMRFHVHDDSGYGEKDGYKYISFYCENIEAIDLEEFPYSDF
;
A
#
# COMPACT_ATOMS: atom_id res chain seq x y z
N MET A 1 15.15 -26.80 26.47
CA MET A 1 15.52 -25.60 25.71
C MET A 1 14.25 -25.18 25.00
N GLU A 2 13.61 -24.13 25.50
CA GLU A 2 12.45 -23.53 24.83
C GLU A 2 12.94 -22.90 23.53
N GLU A 3 12.39 -23.34 22.40
CA GLU A 3 12.56 -22.65 21.13
C GLU A 3 11.87 -21.29 21.25
N ASN A 4 12.65 -20.27 21.62
CA ASN A 4 12.31 -18.89 21.33
C ASN A 4 12.45 -18.72 19.80
N ILE A 5 11.47 -19.26 19.07
CA ILE A 5 11.24 -18.88 17.68
C ILE A 5 10.90 -17.41 17.78
N PHE A 6 11.83 -16.55 17.35
CA PHE A 6 11.57 -15.14 17.14
C PHE A 6 10.32 -15.05 16.26
N ASN A 7 9.16 -14.81 16.86
CA ASN A 7 8.05 -14.23 16.15
C ASN A 7 8.50 -12.81 15.82
N GLU A 8 9.25 -12.67 14.72
CA GLU A 8 9.40 -11.38 14.07
C GLU A 8 8.00 -10.80 13.95
N LYS A 9 7.81 -9.59 14.49
CA LYS A 9 6.51 -8.93 14.47
C LYS A 9 6.15 -8.64 13.01
N LEU A 10 5.41 -9.56 12.40
CA LEU A 10 4.81 -9.42 11.09
C LEU A 10 3.78 -8.29 11.16
N THR A 11 4.12 -7.14 10.57
CA THR A 11 3.18 -6.02 10.46
C THR A 11 2.52 -6.09 9.10
N VAL A 12 1.19 -6.17 9.07
CA VAL A 12 0.40 -6.32 7.85
C VAL A 12 -0.55 -5.14 7.69
N LEU A 13 -0.62 -4.59 6.48
CA LEU A 13 -1.64 -3.63 6.07
C LEU A 13 -2.43 -4.24 4.91
N ASN A 14 -3.75 -4.26 5.01
CA ASN A 14 -4.63 -4.65 3.91
C ASN A 14 -5.33 -3.40 3.37
N ILE A 15 -5.36 -3.25 2.05
CA ILE A 15 -6.06 -2.17 1.36
C ILE A 15 -6.99 -2.80 0.33
N ASP A 16 -8.27 -2.44 0.42
CA ASP A 16 -9.29 -2.82 -0.55
C ASP A 16 -9.62 -1.59 -1.41
N THR A 17 -9.48 -1.71 -2.73
CA THR A 17 -9.70 -0.61 -3.68
C THR A 17 -10.81 -0.96 -4.66
N LYS A 18 -11.64 0.03 -5.01
CA LYS A 18 -12.60 -0.10 -6.11
C LYS A 18 -11.93 0.41 -7.38
N ILE A 19 -11.73 -0.45 -8.37
CA ILE A 19 -11.15 -0.10 -9.66
C ILE A 19 -12.20 -0.21 -10.76
N ALA A 20 -12.27 0.80 -11.62
CA ALA A 20 -13.16 0.79 -12.78
C ALA A 20 -12.40 0.25 -14.01
N ASN A 21 -12.86 -0.87 -14.56
CA ASN A 21 -12.40 -1.36 -15.85
C ASN A 21 -13.16 -0.64 -16.97
N THR A 22 -12.44 0.22 -17.68
CA THR A 22 -12.99 1.06 -18.75
C THR A 22 -13.28 0.30 -20.05
N THR A 23 -12.81 -0.94 -20.18
CA THR A 23 -12.99 -1.74 -21.41
C THR A 23 -14.36 -2.42 -21.43
N ASN A 24 -14.76 -3.01 -20.29
CA ASN A 24 -16.02 -3.74 -20.18
C ASN A 24 -17.07 -3.00 -19.37
N ASN A 25 -16.78 -1.77 -18.92
CA ASN A 25 -17.53 -1.09 -17.88
C ASN A 25 -17.84 -2.12 -16.78
N GLN A 26 -16.85 -2.57 -16.02
CA GLN A 26 -17.06 -3.35 -14.80
C GLN A 26 -16.27 -2.74 -13.65
N ILE A 27 -16.85 -2.72 -12.45
CA ILE A 27 -16.14 -2.32 -11.25
C ILE A 27 -15.63 -3.58 -10.57
N PHE A 28 -14.39 -3.56 -10.12
CA PHE A 28 -13.80 -4.64 -9.35
C PHE A 28 -13.40 -4.14 -7.97
N LEU A 29 -13.49 -5.04 -6.99
CA LEU A 29 -12.87 -4.88 -5.68
C LEU A 29 -11.52 -5.61 -5.73
N GLU A 30 -10.44 -4.85 -5.73
CA GLU A 30 -9.08 -5.36 -5.64
C GLU A 30 -8.64 -5.37 -4.18
N LYS A 31 -8.09 -6.49 -3.71
CA LYS A 31 -7.57 -6.62 -2.35
C LYS A 31 -6.06 -6.79 -2.38
N LEU A 32 -5.35 -5.88 -1.74
CA LEU A 32 -3.89 -5.86 -1.66
C LEU A 32 -3.45 -6.04 -0.21
N LYS A 33 -2.40 -6.83 -0.01
CA LYS A 33 -1.77 -7.05 1.28
C LYS A 33 -0.30 -6.63 1.24
N PHE A 34 0.09 -5.79 2.19
CA PHE A 34 1.45 -5.31 2.37
C PHE A 34 2.05 -5.98 3.61
N VAL A 35 3.24 -6.55 3.46
CA VAL A 35 3.90 -7.38 4.47
C VAL A 35 5.14 -6.69 5.02
N ASN A 36 5.39 -6.85 6.32
CA ASN A 36 6.47 -6.19 7.05
C ASN A 36 6.43 -4.66 6.92
N VAL A 37 5.24 -4.10 7.17
CA VAL A 37 5.02 -2.65 7.06
C VAL A 37 5.83 -1.86 8.10
N ARG A 38 6.52 -0.82 7.63
CA ARG A 38 7.35 0.10 8.43
C ARG A 38 6.93 1.55 8.19
N ASN A 39 7.14 2.39 9.20
CA ASN A 39 6.96 3.85 9.12
C ASN A 39 5.60 4.28 8.55
N LEU A 40 4.53 3.56 8.91
CA LEU A 40 3.18 3.90 8.47
C LEU A 40 2.77 5.28 8.99
N SER A 41 2.53 6.18 8.05
CA SER A 41 1.90 7.48 8.25
C SER A 41 0.54 7.45 7.56
N LEU A 42 -0.52 7.64 8.34
CA LEU A 42 -1.89 7.75 7.85
C LEU A 42 -2.55 8.98 8.44
N LYS A 43 -3.12 9.83 7.58
CA LYS A 43 -3.81 11.05 7.99
C LYS A 43 -5.32 10.85 8.01
N GLU A 44 -5.97 11.27 9.09
CA GLU A 44 -7.42 11.31 9.17
C GLU A 44 -8.00 12.32 8.17
N ILE A 45 -9.04 11.91 7.46
CA ILE A 45 -9.68 12.63 6.36
C ILE A 45 -11.17 12.33 6.33
N ASN A 46 -11.98 13.33 5.97
CA ASN A 46 -13.43 13.18 5.83
C ASN A 46 -13.84 12.62 4.44
N TYR A 47 -12.90 12.52 3.51
CA TYR A 47 -13.03 11.91 2.18
C TYR A 47 -11.65 11.42 1.76
N SER A 48 -11.56 10.31 1.00
CA SER A 48 -10.26 9.83 0.47
C SER A 48 -9.86 10.66 -0.75
N PRO A 49 -8.77 11.47 -0.70
CA PRO A 49 -8.20 12.16 -1.86
C PRO A 49 -7.16 11.28 -2.57
N ILE A 50 -6.95 10.04 -2.10
CA ILE A 50 -5.98 9.11 -2.69
C ILE A 50 -6.60 8.61 -3.99
N ASN A 51 -6.22 9.26 -5.09
CA ASN A 51 -6.61 8.82 -6.42
C ASN A 51 -5.77 7.62 -6.87
N ASN A 52 -4.47 7.64 -6.56
CA ASN A 52 -3.52 6.61 -6.92
C ASN A 52 -2.57 6.34 -5.74
N LEU A 53 -2.11 5.10 -5.64
CA LEU A 53 -0.94 4.73 -4.87
C LEU A 53 0.23 4.56 -5.83
N ILE A 54 1.37 5.14 -5.48
CA ILE A 54 2.64 4.95 -6.14
C ILE A 54 3.43 3.94 -5.31
N VAL A 55 4.07 3.01 -6.01
CA VAL A 55 4.98 2.01 -5.42
C VAL A 55 6.36 2.25 -6.02
N GLU A 56 7.29 2.67 -5.18
CA GLU A 56 8.69 2.88 -5.56
C GLU A 56 9.54 1.70 -5.06
N ASP A 57 10.36 1.15 -5.95
CA ASP A 57 11.32 0.11 -5.60
C ASP A 57 12.62 0.75 -5.09
N MET A 58 12.92 0.54 -3.82
CA MET A 58 14.02 1.22 -3.13
C MET A 58 15.38 0.52 -3.30
N LYS A 59 15.47 -0.59 -4.06
CA LYS A 59 16.71 -1.39 -4.20
C LYS A 59 17.95 -0.56 -4.47
N ASP A 60 17.81 0.35 -5.43
CA ASP A 60 18.92 1.02 -6.08
C ASP A 60 18.95 2.51 -5.70
N VAL A 61 18.09 2.93 -4.77
CA VAL A 61 17.96 4.33 -4.33
C VAL A 61 19.03 4.69 -3.30
N SER A 62 19.27 3.82 -2.32
CA SER A 62 20.37 3.97 -1.33
C SER A 62 20.67 2.63 -0.67
N ASN A 63 21.90 2.45 -0.17
CA ASN A 63 22.28 1.34 0.70
C ASN A 63 21.69 1.46 2.12
N ASP A 64 21.05 2.58 2.44
CA ASP A 64 20.45 2.83 3.75
C ASP A 64 19.10 2.12 3.96
N TYR A 65 18.47 1.65 2.87
CA TYR A 65 17.21 0.91 2.94
C TYR A 65 17.49 -0.57 3.16
N SER A 66 16.97 -1.10 4.26
CA SER A 66 17.00 -2.53 4.57
C SER A 66 16.02 -3.31 3.69
N GLU A 67 16.21 -4.64 3.59
CA GLU A 67 15.34 -5.52 2.78
C GLU A 67 13.86 -5.42 3.20
N ASP A 68 13.58 -5.18 4.48
CA ASP A 68 12.22 -4.98 5.00
C ASP A 68 11.60 -3.61 4.66
N MET A 69 12.34 -2.76 3.93
CA MET A 69 11.89 -1.48 3.37
C MET A 69 12.03 -1.45 1.83
N ARG A 70 11.92 -2.63 1.19
CA ARG A 70 12.04 -2.83 -0.26
C ARG A 70 11.19 -1.86 -1.09
N PHE A 71 9.93 -1.68 -0.70
CA PHE A 71 8.98 -0.85 -1.43
C PHE A 71 8.53 0.32 -0.57
N HIS A 72 8.61 1.53 -1.11
CA HIS A 72 7.94 2.69 -0.55
C HIS A 72 6.59 2.85 -1.26
N VAL A 73 5.51 2.73 -0.49
CA VAL A 73 4.15 2.93 -0.97
C VAL A 73 3.62 4.24 -0.42
N HIS A 74 3.12 5.08 -1.29
CA HIS A 74 2.59 6.38 -0.90
C HIS A 74 1.52 6.87 -1.87
N ASP A 75 0.76 7.88 -1.48
CA ASP A 75 -0.20 8.50 -2.39
C ASP A 75 0.43 9.53 -3.33
N ASP A 76 -0.23 9.76 -4.47
CA ASP A 76 0.17 10.72 -5.52
C ASP A 76 -0.24 12.18 -5.21
N SER A 77 -0.29 12.56 -3.93
CA SER A 77 -0.71 13.93 -3.54
C SER A 77 0.43 14.94 -3.42
N GLY A 78 1.68 14.49 -3.48
CA GLY A 78 2.87 15.33 -3.31
C GLY A 78 3.53 15.70 -4.63
N TYR A 79 3.63 17.00 -4.93
CA TYR A 79 4.52 17.53 -5.97
C TYR A 79 5.52 18.51 -5.32
N GLY A 80 6.76 18.08 -5.10
CA GLY A 80 7.88 18.92 -4.67
C GLY A 80 8.68 18.36 -3.49
N GLU A 81 10.01 18.59 -3.50
CA GLU A 81 11.03 18.05 -2.58
C GLU A 81 10.83 18.36 -1.07
N LYS A 82 9.73 19.00 -0.68
CA LYS A 82 9.43 19.38 0.71
C LYS A 82 8.01 19.04 1.19
N ASP A 83 7.13 18.57 0.29
CA ASP A 83 5.74 18.21 0.61
C ASP A 83 5.52 16.71 0.34
N GLY A 84 6.16 15.88 1.15
CA GLY A 84 6.00 14.43 1.10
C GLY A 84 4.54 14.02 1.25
N TYR A 85 4.13 13.08 0.41
CA TYR A 85 2.95 12.20 0.49
C TYR A 85 2.02 12.47 1.68
N LYS A 86 0.89 13.12 1.40
CA LYS A 86 0.10 13.85 2.40
C LYS A 86 -0.84 12.98 3.22
N TYR A 87 -1.23 11.80 2.70
CA TYR A 87 -2.35 11.04 3.25
C TYR A 87 -1.98 9.62 3.66
N ILE A 88 -1.18 8.91 2.87
CA ILE A 88 -0.65 7.60 3.22
C ILE A 88 0.79 7.47 2.73
N SER A 89 1.66 7.00 3.61
CA SER A 89 3.04 6.68 3.27
C SER A 89 3.55 5.59 4.19
N PHE A 90 4.15 4.55 3.64
CA PHE A 90 4.77 3.48 4.40
C PHE A 90 5.79 2.72 3.56
N TYR A 91 6.67 2.00 4.22
CA TYR A 91 7.55 1.03 3.57
C TYR A 91 7.06 -0.37 3.83
N CYS A 92 7.35 -1.31 2.93
CA CYS A 92 7.07 -2.72 3.11
C CYS A 92 8.10 -3.58 2.40
N GLU A 93 8.18 -4.85 2.80
CA GLU A 93 9.06 -5.85 2.16
C GLU A 93 8.41 -6.43 0.91
N ASN A 94 7.11 -6.75 1.01
CA ASN A 94 6.39 -7.49 -0.03
C ASN A 94 4.97 -6.98 -0.20
N ILE A 95 4.45 -7.12 -1.42
CA ILE A 95 3.10 -6.74 -1.82
C ILE A 95 2.45 -7.95 -2.47
N GLU A 96 1.28 -8.34 -1.99
CA GLU A 96 0.52 -9.49 -2.48
C GLU A 96 -0.83 -9.01 -3.04
N ALA A 97 -1.10 -9.34 -4.30
CA ALA A 97 -2.45 -9.27 -4.84
C ALA A 97 -3.23 -10.50 -4.35
N ILE A 98 -4.15 -10.28 -3.43
CA ILE A 98 -4.86 -11.36 -2.72
C ILE A 98 -6.10 -11.78 -3.48
N ASP A 99 -6.81 -10.82 -4.06
CA ASP A 99 -8.11 -11.07 -4.65
C ASP A 99 -8.52 -10.00 -5.65
N LEU A 100 -9.39 -10.39 -6.57
CA LEU A 100 -10.05 -9.50 -7.52
C LEU A 100 -11.45 -10.01 -7.80
N GLU A 101 -12.45 -9.33 -7.22
CA GLU A 101 -13.85 -9.73 -7.31
C GLU A 101 -14.66 -8.71 -8.12
N GLU A 102 -15.65 -9.16 -8.89
CA GLU A 102 -16.60 -8.26 -9.53
C GLU A 102 -17.45 -7.54 -8.47
N PHE A 103 -17.40 -6.21 -8.48
CA PHE A 103 -18.22 -5.38 -7.60
C PHE A 103 -19.57 -5.07 -8.28
N PRO A 104 -20.71 -5.39 -7.65
CA PRO A 104 -22.02 -5.20 -8.27
C PRO A 104 -22.30 -3.71 -8.53
N TYR A 105 -22.85 -3.44 -9.72
CA TYR A 105 -23.15 -2.09 -10.21
C TYR A 105 -24.19 -1.29 -9.42
N SER A 106 -24.89 -1.92 -8.47
CA SER A 106 -26.10 -1.36 -7.86
C SER A 106 -25.85 -0.23 -6.84
N ASP A 107 -24.61 0.01 -6.42
CA ASP A 107 -24.32 0.78 -5.20
C ASP A 107 -23.54 2.09 -5.46
N PHE A 108 -23.85 2.82 -6.54
CA PHE A 108 -23.37 4.19 -6.78
C PHE A 108 -24.51 5.21 -6.81
#